data_AF-A0A7S1I8I6-F1
#
_entry.id   AF-A0A7S1I8I6-F1
#
_cell.length_a   1.000
_cell.length_b   1.000
_cell.length_c   1.000
_cell.angle_alpha   90.00
_cell.angle_beta   90.00
_cell.angle_gamma   90.00
#
_symmetry.space_group_name_H-M   'P 1'
#
loop_
_entity.id
_entity.type
_entity.pdbx_description
1 polymer ?
#
loop_
_entity_poly.entity_id
_entity_poly.type
_entity_poly.pdbx_seq_one_letter_code
_entity_poly.pdbx_strand_id
1 'polypeptide(L)'
;VALRAGMHQWFRNHLTCDAMAHFMFRSVGFDPCAETPVLFLDASAPKRTDYMSNFILIGLQDVLGPAVHVWRPVDYLYTDYGKNHRYLYGNGFTYAYTLHPSLRQSPITDQQVRKRLQAKYYKAVLFGSYGRSIPFWKEVVRSLPRNRIWAVNGNDRGPFDPKGPTGIRFHLSGQVNRSTRFVRECQRQCTASPL
;
A
#
# COMPACT_ATOMS: atom_id res chain seq x y z
N VAL A 1 33.00 -8.09 -10.81
CA VAL A 1 32.86 -7.76 -9.37
C VAL A 1 32.24 -6.36 -9.16
N ALA A 2 32.73 -5.31 -9.83
CA ALA A 2 32.20 -3.94 -9.69
C ALA A 2 30.70 -3.80 -10.03
N LEU A 3 30.22 -4.41 -11.13
CA LEU A 3 28.80 -4.36 -11.50
C LEU A 3 27.88 -4.93 -10.41
N ARG A 4 28.25 -6.08 -9.81
CA ARG A 4 27.47 -6.72 -8.74
C ARG A 4 27.37 -5.81 -7.51
N ALA A 5 28.49 -5.21 -7.10
CA ALA A 5 28.51 -4.27 -5.97
C ALA A 5 27.66 -3.02 -6.29
N GLY A 6 27.78 -2.48 -7.50
CA GLY A 6 26.98 -1.35 -7.96
C GLY A 6 25.48 -1.64 -7.98
N MET A 7 25.06 -2.79 -8.52
CA MET A 7 23.65 -3.20 -8.52
C MET A 7 23.11 -3.40 -7.09
N HIS A 8 23.90 -4.05 -6.22
CA HIS A 8 23.49 -4.24 -4.83
C HIS A 8 23.29 -2.91 -4.10
N GLN A 9 24.22 -1.97 -4.27
CA GLN A 9 24.09 -0.62 -3.69
C GLN A 9 22.88 0.11 -4.28
N TRP A 10 22.66 0.01 -5.59
CA TRP A 10 21.50 0.61 -6.25
C TRP A 10 20.19 0.10 -5.66
N PHE A 11 20.03 -1.21 -5.50
CA PHE A 11 18.83 -1.82 -4.92
C PHE A 11 18.58 -1.38 -3.49
N ARG A 12 19.65 -1.31 -2.67
CA ARG A 12 19.54 -0.83 -1.28
C ARG A 12 19.11 0.63 -1.18
N ASN A 13 19.35 1.42 -2.21
CA ASN A 13 19.04 2.85 -2.21
C ASN A 13 17.70 3.19 -2.89
N HIS A 14 17.23 2.35 -3.82
CA HIS A 14 16.09 2.70 -4.68
C HIS A 14 14.96 1.67 -4.71
N LEU A 15 15.21 0.43 -4.30
CA LEU A 15 14.20 -0.65 -4.29
C LEU A 15 13.81 -1.01 -2.86
N THR A 16 13.54 0.01 -2.04
CA THR A 16 13.14 -0.12 -0.63
C THR A 16 11.65 0.15 -0.44
N CYS A 17 11.09 -0.29 0.68
CA CYS A 17 9.70 0.02 1.05
C CYS A 17 9.49 1.53 1.21
N ASP A 18 10.47 2.24 1.78
CA ASP A 18 10.51 3.70 1.88
C ASP A 18 10.47 4.39 0.50
N ALA A 19 11.33 3.97 -0.44
CA ALA A 19 11.34 4.49 -1.80
C ALA A 19 9.98 4.26 -2.51
N MET A 20 9.35 3.11 -2.27
CA MET A 20 8.01 2.82 -2.76
C MET A 20 6.95 3.75 -2.17
N ALA A 21 6.95 3.99 -0.85
CA ALA A 21 6.01 4.92 -0.21
C ALA A 21 6.17 6.35 -0.77
N HIS A 22 7.40 6.85 -0.85
CA HIS A 22 7.68 8.15 -1.45
C HIS A 22 7.28 8.24 -2.92
N PHE A 23 7.46 7.17 -3.70
CA PHE A 23 6.96 7.12 -5.07
C PHE A 23 5.42 7.25 -5.11
N MET A 24 4.71 6.52 -4.24
CA MET A 24 3.25 6.62 -4.15
C MET A 24 2.79 8.04 -3.80
N PHE A 25 3.47 8.70 -2.85
CA PHE A 25 3.16 10.09 -2.49
C PHE A 25 3.37 11.06 -3.65
N ARG A 26 4.53 10.99 -4.32
CA ARG A 26 4.84 11.84 -5.48
C ARG A 26 3.86 11.64 -6.63
N SER A 27 3.39 10.40 -6.85
CA SER A 27 2.51 10.06 -7.98
C SER A 27 1.16 10.79 -7.98
N VAL A 28 0.73 11.32 -6.82
CA VAL A 28 -0.55 12.02 -6.64
C VAL A 28 -0.42 13.37 -5.92
N GLY A 29 0.82 13.87 -5.77
CA GLY A 29 1.10 15.12 -5.03
C GLY A 29 0.58 15.06 -3.60
N PHE A 30 0.90 13.98 -2.88
CA PHE A 30 0.60 13.85 -1.46
C PHE A 30 1.78 14.35 -0.62
N ASP A 31 1.50 15.22 0.35
CA ASP A 31 2.50 15.72 1.31
C ASP A 31 2.45 14.91 2.62
N PRO A 32 3.46 14.06 2.90
CA PRO A 32 3.48 13.23 4.11
C PRO A 32 3.52 14.04 5.42
N CYS A 33 3.92 15.30 5.40
CA CYS A 33 3.96 16.15 6.59
C CYS A 33 2.60 16.82 6.87
N ALA A 34 1.83 17.16 5.83
CA ALA A 34 0.57 17.90 5.96
C ALA A 34 -0.68 17.01 5.84
N GLU A 35 -0.58 15.85 5.20
CA GLU A 35 -1.72 15.03 4.80
C GLU A 35 -1.83 13.73 5.61
N THR A 36 -1.69 13.86 6.93
CA THR A 36 -1.94 12.79 7.90
C THR A 36 -3.21 13.08 8.71
N PRO A 37 -3.90 12.06 9.24
CA PRO A 37 -3.57 10.62 9.26
C PRO A 37 -4.03 9.86 8.01
N VAL A 38 -3.41 8.69 7.78
CA VAL A 38 -3.69 7.77 6.66
C VAL A 38 -4.31 6.48 7.18
N LEU A 39 -5.34 5.97 6.50
CA LEU A 39 -5.95 4.68 6.80
C LEU A 39 -5.43 3.60 5.84
N PHE A 40 -4.90 2.51 6.39
CA PHE A 40 -4.53 1.32 5.64
C PHE A 40 -5.59 0.21 5.80
N LEU A 41 -6.10 -0.27 4.66
CA LEU A 41 -7.14 -1.29 4.56
C LEU A 41 -6.62 -2.54 3.85
N ASP A 42 -6.48 -3.61 4.62
CA ASP A 42 -6.37 -4.98 4.10
C ASP A 42 -6.99 -5.94 5.11
N ALA A 43 -8.16 -6.51 4.79
CA ALA A 43 -8.83 -7.47 5.68
C ALA A 43 -8.04 -8.78 5.86
N SER A 44 -7.22 -9.12 4.86
CA SER A 44 -6.60 -10.42 4.73
C SER A 44 -5.16 -10.46 5.21
N ALA A 45 -4.45 -9.32 5.23
CA ALA A 45 -3.04 -9.23 5.56
C ALA A 45 -2.63 -9.97 6.87
N PRO A 46 -3.43 -9.95 7.96
CA PRO A 46 -3.05 -10.69 9.18
C PRO A 46 -3.07 -12.23 9.00
N LYS A 47 -3.86 -12.75 8.07
CA LYS A 47 -4.10 -14.19 7.89
C LYS A 47 -3.48 -14.75 6.61
N ARG A 48 -3.32 -13.91 5.59
CA ARG A 48 -2.84 -14.27 4.26
C ARG A 48 -1.84 -13.22 3.81
N THR A 49 -0.58 -13.59 3.87
CA THR A 49 0.53 -12.76 3.41
C THR A 49 0.30 -12.32 1.96
N ASP A 50 0.48 -11.03 1.72
CA ASP A 50 0.60 -10.43 0.40
C ASP A 50 1.83 -9.53 0.41
N TYR A 51 2.84 -9.89 -0.39
CA TYR A 51 4.11 -9.16 -0.39
C TYR A 51 3.93 -7.69 -0.70
N MET A 52 3.09 -7.36 -1.69
CA MET A 52 2.91 -5.97 -2.09
C MET A 52 2.19 -5.17 -0.99
N SER A 53 1.11 -5.71 -0.43
CA SER A 53 0.39 -5.10 0.70
C SER A 53 1.31 -4.87 1.91
N ASN A 54 2.12 -5.88 2.26
CA ASN A 54 3.04 -5.81 3.40
C ASN A 54 4.18 -4.82 3.17
N PHE A 55 4.82 -4.82 2.00
CA PHE A 55 5.89 -3.86 1.70
C PHE A 55 5.38 -2.43 1.65
N ILE A 56 4.15 -2.21 1.16
CA ILE A 56 3.52 -0.89 1.21
C ILE A 56 3.27 -0.48 2.64
N LEU A 57 2.71 -1.37 3.48
CA LEU A 57 2.47 -1.07 4.88
C LEU A 57 3.76 -0.72 5.63
N ILE A 58 4.83 -1.50 5.42
CA ILE A 58 6.15 -1.23 5.99
C ILE A 58 6.62 0.17 5.59
N GLY A 59 6.64 0.48 4.29
CA GLY A 59 7.09 1.78 3.80
C GLY A 59 6.25 2.95 4.32
N LEU A 60 4.93 2.78 4.40
CA LEU A 60 4.05 3.79 4.99
C LEU A 60 4.38 4.04 6.46
N GLN A 61 4.59 2.99 7.26
CA GLN A 61 4.87 3.12 8.69
C GLN A 61 6.28 3.67 8.94
N ASP A 62 7.26 3.36 8.09
CA ASP A 62 8.60 3.94 8.15
C ASP A 62 8.56 5.46 7.91
N VAL A 63 7.76 5.93 6.94
CA VAL A 63 7.71 7.35 6.56
C VAL A 63 6.75 8.17 7.42
N LEU A 64 5.55 7.66 7.69
CA LEU A 64 4.48 8.39 8.38
C LEU A 64 4.37 8.03 9.86
N GLY A 65 5.10 7.01 10.31
CA GLY A 65 5.13 6.60 11.70
C GLY A 65 3.74 6.21 12.25
N PRO A 66 3.41 6.65 13.48
CA PRO A 66 2.11 6.39 14.12
C PRO A 66 0.89 6.98 13.38
N ALA A 67 1.09 7.85 12.38
CA ALA A 67 -0.01 8.44 11.62
C ALA A 67 -0.69 7.46 10.63
N VAL A 68 -0.16 6.24 10.50
CA VAL A 68 -0.76 5.15 9.72
C VAL A 68 -1.68 4.33 10.61
N HIS A 69 -2.98 4.48 10.43
CA HIS A 69 -3.98 3.67 11.11
C HIS A 69 -4.26 2.40 10.32
N VAL A 70 -3.92 1.24 10.90
CA VAL A 70 -4.11 -0.07 10.27
C VAL A 70 -5.41 -0.68 10.77
N TRP A 71 -6.35 -0.99 9.87
CA TRP A 71 -7.65 -1.57 10.27
C TRP A 71 -7.50 -2.93 10.94
N ARG A 72 -6.72 -3.83 10.32
CA ARG A 72 -6.41 -5.15 10.85
C ARG A 72 -4.90 -5.25 11.07
N PRO A 73 -4.42 -5.18 12.32
CA PRO A 73 -2.99 -5.23 12.62
C PRO A 73 -2.31 -6.48 12.04
N VAL A 74 -1.10 -6.29 11.51
CA VAL A 74 -0.30 -7.34 10.89
C VAL A 74 0.88 -7.65 11.81
N ASP A 75 0.60 -8.39 12.88
CA ASP A 75 1.52 -8.53 14.02
C ASP A 75 2.90 -9.07 13.65
N TYR A 76 2.97 -9.96 12.66
CA TYR A 76 4.22 -10.58 12.24
C TYR A 76 5.21 -9.63 11.56
N LEU A 77 4.81 -8.40 11.23
CA LEU A 77 5.74 -7.38 10.69
C LEU A 77 6.63 -6.79 11.78
N TYR A 78 6.25 -6.87 13.04
CA TYR A 78 6.93 -6.17 14.13
C TYR A 78 8.00 -7.04 14.80
N THR A 79 9.08 -6.42 15.28
CA THR A 79 10.25 -7.13 15.84
C THR A 79 9.96 -7.88 17.15
N ASP A 80 8.93 -7.50 17.89
CA ASP A 80 8.48 -8.13 19.14
C ASP A 80 7.47 -9.28 18.91
N TYR A 81 7.25 -9.70 17.66
CA TYR A 81 6.33 -10.79 17.37
C TYR A 81 6.81 -12.13 17.97
N GLY A 82 6.13 -12.65 18.98
CA GLY A 82 6.63 -13.82 19.73
C GLY A 82 6.54 -15.18 19.03
N LYS A 83 6.06 -15.28 17.78
CA LYS A 83 5.77 -16.58 17.12
C LYS A 83 6.66 -16.82 15.90
N ASN A 84 7.12 -18.06 15.72
CA ASN A 84 7.91 -18.46 14.55
C ASN A 84 7.20 -18.08 13.22
N HIS A 85 7.90 -17.39 12.31
CA HIS A 85 7.35 -16.86 11.05
C HIS A 85 7.40 -17.84 9.86
N ARG A 86 7.91 -19.06 10.05
CA ARG A 86 8.05 -20.06 8.97
C ARG A 86 6.71 -20.50 8.36
N TYR A 87 5.60 -20.28 9.05
CA TYR A 87 4.26 -20.54 8.49
C TYR A 87 3.81 -19.47 7.48
N LEU A 88 4.49 -18.32 7.42
CA LEU A 88 4.16 -17.25 6.49
C LEU A 88 4.67 -17.58 5.09
N TYR A 89 4.02 -17.04 4.06
CA TYR A 89 4.45 -17.23 2.69
C TYR A 89 5.89 -16.75 2.47
N GLY A 90 6.69 -17.57 1.79
CA GLY A 90 8.14 -17.34 1.63
C GLY A 90 8.90 -17.30 2.95
N ASN A 91 8.40 -17.96 4.00
CA ASN A 91 9.00 -18.01 5.34
C ASN A 91 9.26 -16.62 5.93
N GLY A 92 8.40 -15.63 5.70
CA GLY A 92 8.61 -14.28 6.25
C GLY A 92 9.78 -13.50 5.62
N PHE A 93 10.36 -14.01 4.52
CA PHE A 93 11.55 -13.42 3.90
C PHE A 93 11.32 -11.94 3.62
N THR A 94 12.22 -11.10 4.10
CA THR A 94 12.28 -9.63 3.91
C THR A 94 11.13 -8.77 4.43
N TYR A 95 10.08 -9.32 5.07
CA TYR A 95 9.00 -8.51 5.67
C TYR A 95 8.69 -8.81 7.14
N ALA A 96 8.91 -10.03 7.63
CA ALA A 96 8.65 -10.33 9.03
C ALA A 96 9.70 -9.68 9.93
N TYR A 97 9.32 -9.22 11.12
CA TYR A 97 10.21 -8.57 12.10
C TYR A 97 10.99 -7.37 11.57
N THR A 98 10.36 -6.55 10.72
CA THR A 98 11.00 -5.37 10.12
C THR A 98 10.65 -4.08 10.84
N LEU A 99 9.46 -3.99 11.43
CA LEU A 99 8.94 -2.76 12.04
C LEU A 99 9.20 -2.70 13.54
N HIS A 100 9.53 -1.51 14.04
CA HIS A 100 9.64 -1.27 15.47
C HIS A 100 8.26 -1.34 16.15
N PRO A 101 8.11 -1.93 17.35
CA PRO A 101 6.81 -2.11 17.99
C PRO A 101 6.09 -0.80 18.33
N SER A 102 6.82 0.31 18.49
CA SER A 102 6.23 1.64 18.73
C SER A 102 5.40 2.17 17.56
N LEU A 103 5.57 1.59 16.36
CA LEU A 103 4.75 1.93 15.19
C LEU A 103 3.39 1.23 15.20
N ARG A 104 3.23 0.20 16.05
CA ARG A 104 2.02 -0.60 16.14
C ARG A 104 0.89 0.25 16.70
N GLN A 105 -0.19 0.36 15.93
CA GLN A 105 -1.44 0.97 16.39
C GLN A 105 -2.34 -0.05 17.07
N SER A 106 -3.16 0.42 18.00
CA SER A 106 -4.25 -0.40 18.55
C SER A 106 -5.22 -0.80 17.43
N PRO A 107 -5.75 -2.04 17.45
CA PRO A 107 -6.77 -2.46 16.50
C PRO A 107 -7.97 -1.50 16.51
N ILE A 108 -8.48 -1.17 15.33
CA ILE A 108 -9.69 -0.34 15.19
C ILE A 108 -10.84 -1.19 14.66
N THR A 109 -12.04 -0.97 15.19
CA THR A 109 -13.24 -1.69 14.77
C THR A 109 -13.80 -1.11 13.48
N ASP A 110 -14.60 -1.91 12.76
CA ASP A 110 -15.29 -1.47 11.54
C ASP A 110 -16.18 -0.24 11.81
N GLN A 111 -16.81 -0.17 12.98
CA GLN A 111 -17.60 0.98 13.39
C GLN A 111 -16.73 2.23 13.57
N GLN A 112 -15.54 2.11 14.19
CA GLN A 112 -14.61 3.22 14.33
C GLN A 112 -14.09 3.70 12.97
N VAL A 113 -13.76 2.77 12.06
CA VAL A 113 -13.37 3.09 10.67
C VAL A 113 -14.47 3.90 9.98
N ARG A 114 -15.73 3.42 10.02
CA ARG A 114 -16.88 4.10 9.41
C ARG A 114 -17.11 5.50 9.99
N LYS A 115 -17.12 5.63 11.32
CA LYS A 115 -17.27 6.93 12.00
C LYS A 115 -16.18 7.92 11.59
N ARG A 116 -14.92 7.47 11.54
CA ARG A 116 -13.79 8.32 11.13
C ARG A 116 -13.84 8.73 9.65
N LEU A 117 -14.27 7.83 8.76
CA LEU A 117 -14.50 8.16 7.35
C LEU A 117 -15.61 9.20 7.19
N GLN A 118 -16.75 9.02 7.87
CA GLN A 118 -17.87 9.98 7.87
C GLN A 118 -17.44 11.36 8.40
N ALA A 119 -16.60 11.38 9.44
CA ALA A 119 -16.05 12.61 10.02
C ALA A 119 -14.91 13.23 9.17
N LYS A 120 -14.57 12.66 8.00
CA LYS A 120 -13.45 13.09 7.14
C LYS A 120 -12.12 13.20 7.91
N TYR A 121 -11.92 12.31 8.88
CA TYR A 121 -10.75 12.30 9.75
C TYR A 121 -9.47 11.96 8.98
N TYR A 122 -9.55 11.02 8.03
CA TYR A 122 -8.42 10.58 7.23
C TYR A 122 -8.18 11.51 6.05
N LYS A 123 -6.92 11.88 5.82
CA LYS A 123 -6.50 12.67 4.65
C LYS A 123 -6.31 11.81 3.41
N ALA A 124 -5.99 10.53 3.61
CA ALA A 124 -5.94 9.56 2.55
C ALA A 124 -6.25 8.13 3.03
N VAL A 125 -6.63 7.28 2.09
CA VAL A 125 -6.93 5.85 2.31
C VAL A 125 -6.16 5.01 1.31
N LEU A 126 -5.49 3.98 1.81
CA LEU A 126 -4.81 2.99 0.98
C LEU A 126 -5.42 1.61 1.19
N PHE A 127 -5.82 0.98 0.10
CA PHE A 127 -6.19 -0.42 0.07
C PHE A 127 -4.97 -1.25 -0.34
N GLY A 128 -4.36 -1.94 0.62
CA GLY A 128 -3.20 -2.82 0.38
C GLY A 128 -3.57 -4.01 -0.50
N SER A 129 -4.83 -4.44 -0.41
CA SER A 129 -5.45 -5.30 -1.41
C SER A 129 -6.90 -4.91 -1.66
N TYR A 130 -7.13 -4.29 -2.82
CA TYR A 130 -8.44 -3.81 -3.25
C TYR A 130 -9.51 -4.91 -3.26
N GLY A 131 -9.24 -6.04 -3.92
CA GLY A 131 -10.21 -7.13 -4.06
C GLY A 131 -10.62 -7.79 -2.73
N ARG A 132 -9.80 -7.64 -1.68
CA ARG A 132 -10.03 -8.21 -0.34
C ARG A 132 -10.55 -7.18 0.66
N SER A 133 -10.72 -5.93 0.24
CA SER A 133 -11.10 -4.80 1.09
C SER A 133 -12.34 -4.05 0.60
N ILE A 134 -13.13 -4.71 -0.25
CA ILE A 134 -14.39 -4.22 -0.82
C ILE A 134 -15.39 -3.67 0.23
N PRO A 135 -15.50 -4.19 1.48
CA PRO A 135 -16.51 -3.73 2.43
C PRO A 135 -16.49 -2.23 2.80
N PHE A 136 -15.38 -1.53 2.54
CA PHE A 136 -15.27 -0.07 2.76
C PHE A 136 -15.21 0.75 1.48
N TRP A 137 -15.23 0.11 0.30
CA TRP A 137 -15.03 0.82 -0.96
C TRP A 137 -16.03 1.96 -1.14
N LYS A 138 -17.32 1.68 -0.95
CA LYS A 138 -18.41 2.65 -1.14
C LYS A 138 -18.28 3.84 -0.18
N GLU A 139 -17.87 3.59 1.05
CA GLU A 139 -17.69 4.60 2.09
C GLU A 139 -16.47 5.49 1.78
N VAL A 140 -15.36 4.88 1.35
CA VAL A 140 -14.12 5.60 1.04
C VAL A 140 -14.31 6.51 -0.17
N VAL A 141 -14.87 6.01 -1.28
CA VAL A 141 -15.09 6.82 -2.49
C VAL A 141 -16.09 7.96 -2.30
N ARG A 142 -16.95 7.89 -1.27
CA ARG A 142 -17.85 8.97 -0.88
C ARG A 142 -17.21 9.98 0.05
N SER A 143 -16.18 9.59 0.79
CA SER A 143 -15.59 10.40 1.87
C SER A 143 -14.35 11.18 1.43
N LEU A 144 -13.62 10.70 0.41
CA LEU A 144 -12.36 11.29 -0.05
C LEU A 144 -12.35 11.59 -1.56
N PRO A 145 -11.55 12.59 -2.00
CA PRO A 145 -11.28 12.79 -3.41
C PRO A 145 -10.44 11.64 -3.98
N ARG A 146 -10.56 11.39 -5.29
CA ARG A 146 -9.94 10.23 -5.96
C ARG A 146 -8.41 10.20 -5.84
N ASN A 147 -7.75 11.36 -5.83
CA ASN A 147 -6.29 11.48 -5.67
C ASN A 147 -5.80 11.27 -4.23
N ARG A 148 -6.69 10.88 -3.30
CA ARG A 148 -6.37 10.49 -1.92
C ARG A 148 -6.78 9.04 -1.62
N ILE A 149 -7.06 8.27 -2.66
CA ILE A 149 -7.43 6.86 -2.57
C ILE A 149 -6.42 6.05 -3.41
N TRP A 150 -5.59 5.26 -2.75
CA TRP A 150 -4.74 4.28 -3.44
C TRP A 150 -5.39 2.90 -3.37
N ALA A 151 -5.62 2.28 -4.52
CA ALA A 151 -6.20 0.96 -4.60
C ALA A 151 -5.22 0.00 -5.28
N VAL A 152 -4.62 -0.90 -4.50
CA VAL A 152 -3.61 -1.82 -4.99
C VAL A 152 -4.25 -3.14 -5.40
N ASN A 153 -3.99 -3.56 -6.64
CA ASN A 153 -4.37 -4.86 -7.15
C ASN A 153 -3.13 -5.73 -7.37
N GLY A 154 -2.86 -6.64 -6.42
CA GLY A 154 -1.79 -7.63 -6.52
C GLY A 154 -2.20 -8.96 -7.13
N ASN A 155 -3.39 -9.01 -7.72
CA ASN A 155 -3.87 -10.21 -8.37
C ASN A 155 -3.36 -10.24 -9.81
N ASP A 156 -2.96 -11.41 -10.30
CA ASP A 156 -2.57 -11.62 -11.71
C ASP A 156 -3.72 -11.27 -12.66
N ARG A 157 -4.95 -11.35 -12.14
CA ARG A 157 -6.17 -10.91 -12.82
C ARG A 157 -6.33 -9.41 -12.66
N GLY A 158 -6.32 -8.72 -13.80
CA GLY A 158 -6.54 -7.29 -13.86
C GLY A 158 -7.93 -6.88 -13.31
N PRO A 159 -8.12 -5.60 -12.98
CA PRO A 159 -9.39 -5.08 -12.47
C PRO A 159 -10.55 -5.16 -13.49
N PHE A 160 -10.23 -5.48 -14.75
CA PHE A 160 -11.19 -5.66 -15.85
C PHE A 160 -11.38 -7.12 -16.26
N ASP A 161 -10.78 -8.07 -15.53
CA ASP A 161 -11.01 -9.50 -15.79
C ASP A 161 -12.51 -9.81 -15.51
N PRO A 162 -13.26 -10.35 -16.48
CA PRO A 162 -14.65 -10.76 -16.30
C PRO A 162 -14.86 -11.78 -15.16
N LYS A 163 -13.79 -12.52 -14.80
CA LYS A 163 -13.73 -13.47 -13.69
C LYS A 163 -13.06 -12.87 -12.43
N GLY A 164 -12.73 -11.58 -12.44
CA GLY A 164 -12.27 -10.81 -11.29
C GLY A 164 -13.40 -10.49 -10.32
N PRO A 165 -13.12 -9.92 -9.14
CA PRO A 165 -14.17 -9.56 -8.17
C PRO A 165 -15.21 -8.62 -8.81
N THR A 166 -16.40 -9.15 -9.03
CA THR A 166 -17.49 -8.61 -9.86
C THR A 166 -18.25 -7.42 -9.23
N GLY A 167 -17.78 -6.90 -8.10
CA GLY A 167 -18.53 -5.91 -7.32
C GLY A 167 -18.41 -4.46 -7.79
N ILE A 168 -17.45 -4.13 -8.67
CA ILE A 168 -17.14 -2.73 -9.01
C ILE A 168 -16.85 -2.63 -10.52
N ARG A 169 -17.90 -2.34 -11.32
CA ARG A 169 -17.69 -1.78 -12.66
C ARG A 169 -17.06 -0.40 -12.46
N PHE A 170 -15.82 -0.22 -12.90
CA PHE A 170 -15.19 1.10 -12.95
C PHE A 170 -16.00 1.99 -13.89
N HIS A 171 -16.93 2.79 -13.35
CA HIS A 171 -17.48 3.94 -14.05
C HIS A 171 -16.39 5.02 -14.08
N LEU A 172 -15.42 4.84 -14.98
CA LEU A 172 -14.55 5.93 -15.44
C LEU A 172 -15.36 6.78 -16.43
N SER A 173 -16.47 7.36 -15.97
CA SER A 173 -17.15 8.43 -16.69
C SER A 173 -16.49 9.76 -16.32
N GLY A 174 -16.07 10.50 -17.35
CA GLY A 174 -15.64 11.89 -17.23
C GLY A 174 -14.16 12.10 -16.94
N GLN A 175 -13.41 12.42 -18.00
CA GLN A 175 -12.11 13.10 -17.98
C GLN A 175 -11.00 12.44 -17.15
N VAL A 176 -10.57 11.25 -17.57
CA VAL A 176 -9.23 10.75 -17.23
C VAL A 176 -8.22 11.49 -18.10
N ASN A 177 -7.83 12.68 -17.67
CA ASN A 177 -6.72 13.41 -18.26
C ASN A 177 -5.41 12.73 -17.82
N ARG A 178 -4.95 11.71 -18.57
CA ARG A 178 -3.57 11.18 -18.65
C ARG A 178 -2.74 10.87 -17.38
N SER A 179 -3.22 11.02 -16.15
CA SER A 179 -2.58 10.62 -14.90
C SER A 179 -3.45 9.55 -14.24
N THR A 180 -3.12 8.27 -14.11
CA THR A 180 -1.86 7.60 -13.85
C THR A 180 -1.98 6.20 -14.48
N ARG A 181 -1.37 5.99 -15.65
CA ARG A 181 -1.19 4.64 -16.21
C ARG A 181 0.02 3.99 -15.53
N PHE A 182 -0.22 3.06 -14.63
CA PHE A 182 0.82 2.26 -13.94
C PHE A 182 1.55 1.25 -14.87
N VAL A 183 1.63 1.49 -16.18
CA VAL A 183 2.24 0.59 -17.18
C VAL A 183 3.26 1.31 -18.09
N ARG A 184 3.54 2.61 -17.90
CA ARG A 184 4.41 3.36 -18.84
C ARG A 184 5.79 3.81 -18.36
N GLU A 185 6.14 3.62 -17.09
CA GLU A 185 7.44 4.12 -16.60
C GLU A 185 8.60 3.11 -16.76
N CYS A 186 8.35 1.79 -16.79
CA CYS A 186 9.42 0.81 -17.07
C CYS A 186 9.88 0.81 -18.54
N GLN A 187 9.12 1.36 -19.49
CA GLN A 187 9.54 1.44 -20.90
C GLN A 187 10.30 2.72 -21.25
N ARG A 188 10.17 3.79 -20.46
CA ARG A 188 10.91 5.05 -20.70
C ARG A 188 12.33 5.01 -20.15
N GLN A 189 12.58 4.26 -19.09
CA GLN A 189 13.94 4.10 -18.55
C GLN A 189 14.82 3.13 -19.38
N CYS A 190 14.22 2.31 -20.25
CA CYS A 190 14.97 1.43 -21.17
C CYS A 190 15.19 2.03 -22.57
N THR A 191 14.71 3.24 -22.87
CA THR A 191 14.84 3.88 -24.20
C THR A 191 15.50 5.25 -24.17
N ALA A 192 15.99 5.71 -23.01
CA ALA A 192 16.76 6.94 -22.89
C ALA A 192 18.21 6.64 -22.47
N SER A 193 18.96 6.03 -23.37
CA SER A 193 20.42 6.17 -23.45
C SER A 193 20.80 6.21 -24.93
N PRO A 194 21.02 7.39 -25.50
CA PRO A 194 21.83 7.53 -26.70
C PRO A 194 23.30 7.64 -26.29
N LEU A 195 24.07 6.65 -26.74
CA LEU A 195 25.55 6.56 -26.82
C LEU A 195 26.34 6.48 -25.52
#